data_AF-H6N1B1-F1
#
_entry.id   AF-H6N1B1-F1
#
_cell.length_a   1.000
_cell.length_b   1.000
_cell.length_c   1.000
_cell.angle_alpha   90.00
_cell.angle_beta   90.00
_cell.angle_gamma   90.00
#
_symmetry.space_group_name_H-M   'P 1'
#
loop_
_entity.id
_entity.type
_entity.pdbx_description
1 polymer ?
#
loop_
_entity_poly.entity_id
_entity_poly.type
_entity_poly.pdbx_seq_one_letter_code
_entity_poly.pdbx_strand_id
1 'polypeptide(L)'
;MQQINRWIRIGRELESSPGVNQRDIQRVLAGDGSYDDLSEREQAIVRVEWDQRITDRREALDLEAELTAAGESWSESDDEGNLVIRPAHP
;
A
#
# COMPACT_ATOMS: atom_id res chain seq x y z
N MET A 1 12.73 10.99 -5.13
CA MET A 1 12.24 11.56 -6.42
C MET A 1 12.20 10.51 -7.55
N GLN A 2 11.82 9.25 -7.30
CA GLN A 2 11.80 8.19 -8.34
C GLN A 2 10.41 7.58 -8.63
N GLN A 3 9.38 7.87 -7.83
CA GLN A 3 8.03 7.29 -8.05
C GLN A 3 7.22 7.98 -9.16
N ILE A 4 7.52 9.26 -9.48
CA ILE A 4 6.79 10.02 -10.51
C ILE A 4 7.08 9.51 -11.94
N ASN A 5 8.21 8.84 -12.18
CA ASN A 5 8.58 8.33 -13.52
C ASN A 5 7.82 7.06 -13.96
N ARG A 6 7.09 6.40 -13.05
CA ARG A 6 6.35 5.16 -13.39
C ARG A 6 5.02 5.44 -14.12
N TRP A 7 4.58 6.70 -14.14
CA TRP A 7 3.31 7.15 -14.71
C TRP A 7 3.34 7.36 -16.23
N ILE A 8 4.43 7.05 -16.93
CA ILE A 8 4.53 7.22 -18.39
C ILE A 8 3.54 6.32 -19.17
N ARG A 9 3.02 5.23 -18.58
CA ARG A 9 2.09 4.32 -19.29
C ARG A 9 0.60 4.60 -19.06
N ILE A 10 0.23 5.15 -17.90
CA ILE A 10 -1.14 5.66 -17.64
C ILE A 10 -1.24 7.14 -18.05
N GLY A 11 -0.11 7.87 -17.99
CA GLY A 11 0.00 9.31 -18.14
C GLY A 11 0.03 9.87 -19.56
N ARG A 12 0.25 9.06 -20.61
CA ARG A 12 0.18 9.59 -21.99
C ARG A 12 -1.22 10.08 -22.38
N GLU A 13 -2.25 9.57 -21.70
CA GLU A 13 -3.62 10.08 -21.80
C GLU A 13 -3.91 11.16 -20.74
N LEU A 14 -3.03 11.30 -19.75
CA LEU A 14 -3.26 12.12 -18.56
C LEU A 14 -2.65 13.54 -18.61
N GLU A 15 -1.43 13.67 -19.12
CA GLU A 15 -0.60 14.90 -19.10
C GLU A 15 -1.09 16.02 -20.04
N SER A 16 -2.03 15.73 -20.93
CA SER A 16 -2.58 16.71 -21.89
C SER A 16 -3.90 17.36 -21.43
N SER A 17 -4.41 17.03 -20.23
CA SER A 17 -5.69 17.54 -19.75
C SER A 17 -5.52 18.61 -18.65
N PRO A 18 -5.98 19.85 -18.87
CA PRO A 18 -6.19 20.82 -17.79
C PRO A 18 -7.15 20.22 -16.75
N GLY A 19 -6.78 20.17 -15.46
CA GLY A 19 -7.74 19.83 -14.40
C GLY A 19 -7.30 18.84 -13.32
N VAL A 20 -6.06 18.36 -13.28
CA VAL A 20 -5.54 17.54 -12.16
C VAL A 20 -4.75 18.41 -11.19
N ASN A 21 -5.16 18.45 -9.93
CA ASN A 21 -4.47 19.13 -8.83
C ASN A 21 -3.55 18.16 -8.08
N GLN A 22 -2.27 18.17 -8.46
CA GLN A 22 -1.26 17.32 -7.85
C GLN A 22 -1.09 17.55 -6.34
N ARG A 23 -1.35 18.77 -5.83
CA ARG A 23 -1.18 19.05 -4.40
C ARG A 23 -2.22 18.32 -3.56
N ASP A 24 -3.47 18.28 -4.02
CA ASP A 24 -4.55 17.62 -3.27
C ASP A 24 -4.36 16.10 -3.28
N ILE A 25 -3.91 15.53 -4.41
CA ILE A 25 -3.48 14.11 -4.46
C ILE A 25 -2.41 13.83 -3.40
N GLN A 26 -1.37 14.66 -3.31
CA GLN A 26 -0.28 14.45 -2.35
C GLN A 26 -0.76 14.58 -0.89
N ARG A 27 -1.69 15.50 -0.61
CA ARG A 27 -2.29 15.63 0.72
C ARG A 27 -3.06 14.38 1.12
N VAL A 28 -3.88 13.82 0.22
CA VAL A 28 -4.59 12.56 0.48
C VAL A 28 -3.62 11.41 0.71
N LEU A 29 -2.58 11.30 -0.12
CA LEU A 29 -1.54 10.27 0.03
C LEU A 29 -0.69 10.41 1.30
N ALA A 30 -0.64 11.60 1.91
CA ALA A 30 -0.01 11.87 3.20
C ALA A 30 -0.96 11.67 4.39
N GLY A 31 -2.26 11.50 4.15
CA GLY A 31 -3.29 11.45 5.21
C GLY A 31 -3.78 12.83 5.68
N ASP A 32 -3.36 13.91 5.02
CA ASP A 32 -3.67 15.31 5.38
C ASP A 32 -4.80 15.91 4.51
N GLY A 33 -5.57 15.08 3.82
CA GLY A 33 -6.64 15.48 2.90
C GLY A 33 -7.73 14.42 2.79
N SER A 34 -8.92 14.85 2.35
CA SER A 34 -10.04 13.95 2.08
C SER A 34 -9.95 13.40 0.67
N TYR A 35 -10.07 12.08 0.54
CA TYR A 35 -10.15 11.40 -0.75
C TYR A 35 -11.43 11.79 -1.52
N ASP A 36 -12.53 12.01 -0.80
CA ASP A 36 -13.83 12.32 -1.40
C ASP A 36 -13.90 13.73 -2.00
N ASP A 37 -12.97 14.61 -1.63
CA ASP A 37 -12.85 15.97 -2.19
C ASP A 37 -12.14 15.97 -3.56
N LEU A 38 -11.51 14.86 -3.95
CA LEU A 38 -10.82 14.70 -5.23
C LEU A 38 -11.80 14.41 -6.36
N SER A 39 -11.47 14.88 -7.57
CA SER A 39 -12.15 14.44 -8.79
C SER A 39 -11.97 12.93 -9.01
N GLU A 40 -12.87 12.30 -9.77
CA GLU A 40 -12.80 10.86 -10.07
C GLU A 40 -11.43 10.43 -10.65
N ARG A 41 -10.82 11.32 -11.44
CA ARG A 41 -9.52 11.12 -12.07
C ARG A 41 -8.39 11.15 -11.03
N GLU A 42 -8.42 12.11 -10.10
CA GLU A 42 -7.45 12.21 -9.01
C GLU A 42 -7.60 11.04 -8.03
N GLN A 43 -8.84 10.64 -7.73
CA GLN A 43 -9.13 9.45 -6.94
C GLN A 43 -8.56 8.18 -7.58
N ALA A 44 -8.66 8.02 -8.90
CA ALA A 44 -8.08 6.88 -9.60
C ALA A 44 -6.56 6.80 -9.43
N ILE A 45 -5.87 7.95 -9.43
CA ILE A 45 -4.43 8.02 -9.19
C ILE A 45 -4.09 7.60 -7.76
N VAL A 46 -4.84 8.11 -6.77
CA VAL A 46 -4.65 7.73 -5.37
C VAL A 46 -4.84 6.22 -5.15
N ARG A 47 -5.87 5.61 -5.78
CA ARG A 47 -6.11 4.16 -5.67
C ARG A 47 -4.92 3.34 -6.17
N VAL A 48 -4.37 3.67 -7.34
CA VAL A 48 -3.21 2.96 -7.90
C VAL A 48 -1.99 3.08 -7.00
N GLU A 49 -1.76 4.26 -6.42
CA GLU A 49 -0.64 4.46 -5.48
C GLU A 49 -0.84 3.69 -4.17
N TRP A 50 -2.06 3.66 -3.62
CA TRP A 50 -2.36 2.84 -2.44
C TRP A 50 -2.19 1.34 -2.72
N ASP A 51 -2.67 0.83 -3.86
CA ASP A 51 -2.49 -0.57 -4.24
C ASP A 51 -1.00 -0.95 -4.29
N GLN A 52 -0.16 -0.09 -4.86
CA GLN A 52 1.29 -0.32 -4.88
C GLN A 52 1.87 -0.30 -3.47
N ARG A 53 1.54 0.70 -2.64
CA ARG A 53 2.06 0.79 -1.26
C ARG A 53 1.63 -0.38 -0.39
N ILE A 54 0.39 -0.84 -0.56
CA ILE A 54 -0.13 -2.03 0.15
C ILE A 54 0.64 -3.26 -0.30
N THR A 55 0.87 -3.43 -1.59
CA THR A 55 1.66 -4.54 -2.14
C THR A 55 3.08 -4.53 -1.58
N ASP A 56 3.79 -3.40 -1.70
CA ASP A 56 5.16 -3.23 -1.20
C ASP A 56 5.23 -3.51 0.32
N ARG A 57 4.25 -3.03 1.09
CA ARG A 57 4.21 -3.24 2.55
C ARG A 57 3.92 -4.68 2.92
N ARG A 58 3.09 -5.39 2.15
CA ARG A 58 2.82 -6.82 2.36
C ARG A 58 4.02 -7.68 2.00
N GLU A 59 4.71 -7.37 0.91
CA GLU A 59 5.92 -8.08 0.47
C GLU A 59 7.11 -7.88 1.44
N ALA A 60 7.17 -6.71 2.10
CA ALA A 60 8.19 -6.41 3.09
C ALA A 60 7.89 -6.94 4.50
N LEU A 61 6.73 -7.56 4.72
CA LEU A 61 6.30 -8.03 6.04
C LEU A 61 6.92 -9.41 6.35
N ASP A 62 7.57 -9.53 7.51
CA ASP A 62 8.08 -10.79 8.03
C ASP A 62 7.57 -11.00 9.45
N LEU A 63 6.30 -11.41 9.56
CA LEU A 63 5.65 -11.64 10.86
C LEU A 63 6.29 -12.79 11.63
N GLU A 64 6.84 -13.79 10.95
CA GLU A 64 7.51 -14.91 11.60
C GLU A 64 8.78 -14.41 12.32
N ALA A 65 9.60 -13.58 11.66
CA ALA A 65 10.76 -12.97 12.30
C ALA A 65 10.36 -12.04 13.47
N GLU A 66 9.33 -11.20 13.29
CA GLU A 66 8.84 -10.30 14.34
C GLU A 66 8.33 -11.06 15.58
N LEU A 67 7.50 -12.09 15.38
CA LEU A 67 6.94 -12.90 16.47
C LEU A 67 8.00 -13.78 17.14
N THR A 68 8.95 -14.31 16.36
CA THR A 68 10.11 -15.03 16.91
C THR A 68 10.93 -14.10 17.81
N ALA A 69 11.19 -12.87 17.39
CA ALA A 69 11.93 -11.89 18.19
C ALA A 69 11.19 -11.46 19.47
N ALA A 70 9.84 -11.48 19.46
CA ALA A 70 9.02 -11.23 20.63
C ALA A 70 9.10 -12.37 21.67
N GLY A 71 9.52 -13.57 21.28
CA GLY A 71 9.70 -14.71 22.18
C GLY A 71 8.39 -15.29 22.74
N GLU A 72 7.26 -14.96 22.12
CA GLU A 72 5.96 -15.51 22.47
C GLU A 72 5.56 -16.63 21.50
N SER A 73 4.68 -17.52 21.91
CA SER A 73 4.07 -18.48 20.99
C SER A 73 3.03 -17.79 20.12
N TRP A 74 2.97 -18.12 18.84
CA TRP A 74 1.93 -17.63 17.93
C TRP A 74 1.20 -18.77 17.23
N SER A 75 0.02 -18.47 16.72
CA SER A 75 -0.78 -19.39 15.93
C SER A 75 -1.03 -18.83 14.54
N GLU A 76 -0.99 -19.69 13.53
CA GLU A 76 -1.32 -19.34 12.15
C GLU A 76 -2.18 -20.43 11.52
N SER A 77 -2.73 -20.16 10.34
CA SER A 77 -3.35 -21.18 9.50
C SER A 77 -2.34 -21.67 8.47
N ASP A 78 -2.30 -22.98 8.23
CA ASP A 78 -1.59 -23.54 7.07
C ASP A 78 -2.35 -23.28 5.75
N ASP A 79 -1.77 -23.74 4.63
CA ASP A 79 -2.34 -23.57 3.29
C ASP A 79 -3.71 -24.25 3.11
N GLU A 80 -4.05 -25.24 3.93
CA GLU A 80 -5.34 -25.93 3.94
C GLU A 80 -6.34 -25.29 4.92
N GLY A 81 -5.90 -24.28 5.67
CA GLY A 81 -6.69 -23.57 6.67
C GLY A 81 -6.70 -24.21 8.05
N ASN A 82 -5.87 -25.24 8.30
CA ASN A 82 -5.76 -25.86 9.62
C ASN A 82 -4.96 -24.97 10.56
N LEU A 83 -5.32 -24.97 11.85
CA LEU A 83 -4.59 -24.25 12.89
C LEU A 83 -3.23 -24.91 13.18
N VAL A 84 -2.16 -24.12 13.08
CA VAL A 84 -0.80 -24.49 13.48
C VAL A 84 -0.37 -23.59 14.62
N ILE A 85 0.21 -24.20 15.67
CA ILE A 85 0.78 -23.46 16.81
C ILE A 85 2.30 -23.52 16.69
N ARG A 86 2.93 -22.34 16.63
CA ARG A 86 4.38 -22.16 16.70
C ARG A 86 4.78 -21.86 18.14
N PRO A 87 5.52 -22.75 18.82
CA PRO A 87 5.94 -22.51 20.20
C PRO A 87 7.02 -21.43 20.24
N ALA A 88 7.08 -20.67 21.33
CA ALA A 88 8.21 -19.80 21.63
C ALA A 88 9.50 -20.63 21.64
N HIS A 89 10.53 -20.18 20.95
CA HIS A 89 11.85 -20.80 21.03
C HIS A 89 12.57 -20.27 22.29
N PRO A 90 13.09 -21.15 23.17
CA PRO A 90 13.84 -20.74 24.37
C PRO A 90 15.24 -20.17 24.04
#